data_AF-A0A9R1W3I2-F1
#
_entry.id   AF-A0A9R1W3I2-F1
#
_cell.length_a   1.000
_cell.length_b   1.000
_cell.length_c   1.000
_cell.angle_alpha   90.00
_cell.angle_beta   90.00
_cell.angle_gamma   90.00
#
_symmetry.space_group_name_H-M   'P 1'
#
loop_
_entity.id
_entity.type
_entity.pdbx_description
1 polymer ?
#
loop_
_entity_poly.entity_id
_entity_poly.type
_entity_poly.pdbx_seq_one_letter_code
_entity_poly.pdbx_strand_id
1 'polypeptide(L)'
;MAMEEEDGAKVVRVENLNNPYQSESNHDRFKLTLNKLYAWSLVEYERVIMLDADNLFLQNTDELFQCGHFCAVFINPCIFHTGLFVLQPSSKVFKKMLHDLDIKRDNPDAADQGFIGGYFPCLLDQPMFHPPPNGTKLDGTFRLPLGYQMDASYYYLKLRWSVPCGPNSVITFPSAPWLKPWYWWSWPVLPLGIQWHQQRQQTLGYDSEMPVVLIQGLVYLGIIAITHLARPSWLSKLWYRGGGDKNVMISIIIIQSRSLIIIKAVVMLSIMMTSYLFPFLVIPHTIHPIIGWGTYLLGSFALSCIAIKVFLLPVVPVLTPWVGIIGVLLVMACPWYNDGVVRALFVFAYAFCAAPVLWISLGKIVSSRHTISLEREGFLPSRLVDPTQPSDPFNKLY
;
A
#
# COMPACT_ATOMS: atom_id res chain seq x y z
N MET A 1 -10.61 20.48 -17.42
CA MET A 1 -11.43 21.69 -17.31
C MET A 1 -12.74 21.42 -16.57
N ALA A 2 -13.46 20.31 -16.81
CA ALA A 2 -14.69 19.98 -16.06
C ALA A 2 -14.49 19.58 -14.57
N MET A 3 -13.28 19.14 -14.19
CA MET A 3 -12.98 18.60 -12.85
C MET A 3 -12.51 19.66 -11.84
N GLU A 4 -12.47 20.95 -12.21
CA GLU A 4 -11.91 22.02 -11.36
C GLU A 4 -12.97 22.76 -10.52
N GLU A 5 -14.27 22.49 -10.73
CA GLU A 5 -15.38 23.13 -9.99
C GLU A 5 -16.32 22.14 -9.28
N GLU A 6 -16.18 20.82 -9.49
CA GLU A 6 -17.15 19.81 -9.00
C GLU A 6 -17.17 19.66 -7.47
N ASP A 7 -16.08 19.98 -6.76
CA ASP A 7 -15.96 19.79 -5.31
C ASP A 7 -16.10 21.09 -4.48
N GLY A 8 -16.58 22.18 -5.08
CA GLY A 8 -16.68 23.48 -4.39
C GLY A 8 -15.32 24.11 -4.05
N ALA A 9 -14.24 23.64 -4.69
CA ALA A 9 -12.88 24.15 -4.52
C ALA A 9 -12.44 24.96 -5.75
N LYS A 10 -11.65 26.02 -5.55
CA LYS A 10 -11.00 26.78 -6.63
C LYS A 10 -9.58 26.25 -6.84
N VAL A 11 -9.32 25.66 -8.01
CA VAL A 11 -7.97 25.20 -8.37
C VAL A 11 -7.13 26.37 -8.86
N VAL A 12 -6.02 26.66 -8.17
CA VAL A 12 -5.04 27.68 -8.57
C VAL A 12 -3.76 26.98 -9.03
N ARG A 13 -3.42 27.17 -10.30
CA ARG A 13 -2.18 26.63 -10.88
C ARG A 13 -1.05 27.63 -10.69
N VAL A 14 0.08 27.14 -10.17
CA VAL A 14 1.29 27.94 -9.92
C VAL A 14 2.48 27.32 -10.64
N GLU A 15 3.46 28.14 -10.98
CA GLU A 15 4.74 27.65 -11.50
C GLU A 15 5.55 27.00 -10.37
N ASN A 16 6.34 25.97 -10.69
CA ASN A 16 7.14 25.30 -9.67
C ASN A 16 8.33 26.19 -9.26
N LEU A 17 8.45 26.45 -7.96
CA LEU A 17 9.63 27.11 -7.41
C LEU A 17 10.85 26.19 -7.51
N ASN A 18 11.99 26.78 -7.86
CA ASN A 18 13.26 26.07 -7.81
C ASN A 18 13.69 25.90 -6.35
N ASN A 19 14.05 24.67 -5.95
CA ASN A 19 14.59 24.41 -4.62
C ASN A 19 16.13 24.53 -4.63
N PRO A 20 16.71 25.61 -4.08
CA PRO A 20 18.17 25.82 -4.10
C PRO A 20 18.95 24.86 -3.20
N TYR A 21 18.26 24.08 -2.35
CA TYR A 21 18.83 23.08 -1.45
C TYR A 21 18.74 21.66 -2.02
N GLN A 22 18.28 21.49 -3.27
CA GLN A 22 18.07 20.16 -3.86
C GLN A 22 19.34 19.28 -3.82
N SER A 23 20.52 19.87 -4.01
CA SER A 23 21.80 19.16 -3.95
C SER A 23 22.19 18.68 -2.54
N GLU A 24 21.62 19.29 -1.51
CA GLU A 24 21.88 18.96 -0.10
C GLU A 24 20.85 17.97 0.44
N SER A 25 19.67 17.92 -0.17
CA SER A 25 18.67 16.91 0.11
C SER A 25 19.02 15.58 -0.59
N ASN A 26 19.24 14.52 0.17
CA ASN A 26 19.39 13.15 -0.38
C ASN A 26 18.07 12.57 -0.95
N HIS A 27 17.00 13.37 -1.08
CA HIS A 27 15.67 12.86 -1.39
C HIS A 27 14.93 13.77 -2.38
N ASP A 28 14.70 13.26 -3.60
CA ASP A 28 13.87 13.90 -4.64
C ASP A 28 12.46 14.29 -4.19
N ARG A 29 11.96 13.67 -3.11
CA ARG A 29 10.64 13.94 -2.53
C ARG A 29 10.44 15.40 -2.12
N PHE A 30 11.51 16.14 -1.79
CA PHE A 30 11.40 17.52 -1.30
C PHE A 30 11.49 18.57 -2.40
N LYS A 31 11.64 18.16 -3.66
CA LYS A 31 11.82 19.04 -4.82
C LYS A 31 10.76 20.14 -4.94
N LEU A 32 9.49 19.83 -4.62
CA LEU A 32 8.35 20.74 -4.82
C LEU A 32 7.74 21.27 -3.51
N THR A 33 8.35 20.99 -2.36
CA THR A 33 7.81 21.38 -1.05
C THR A 33 7.67 22.89 -0.89
N LEU A 34 8.61 23.65 -1.45
CA LEU A 34 8.62 25.12 -1.37
C LEU A 34 7.45 25.78 -2.12
N ASN A 35 6.75 25.08 -3.01
CA ASN A 35 5.52 25.61 -3.63
C ASN A 35 4.46 26.01 -2.58
N LYS A 36 4.55 25.48 -1.36
CA LYS A 36 3.71 25.88 -0.23
C LYS A 36 3.79 27.38 0.08
N LEU A 37 4.90 28.05 -0.27
CA LEU A 37 5.08 29.48 -0.05
C LEU A 37 4.10 30.34 -0.86
N TYR A 38 3.53 29.82 -1.95
CA TYR A 38 2.46 30.52 -2.69
C TYR A 38 1.23 30.81 -1.84
N ALA A 39 1.05 30.16 -0.69
CA ALA A 39 -0.02 30.50 0.25
C ALA A 39 0.02 31.98 0.67
N TRP A 40 1.20 32.58 0.78
CA TRP A 40 1.35 34.01 1.10
C TRP A 40 1.01 34.93 -0.08
N SER A 41 0.92 34.43 -1.31
CA SER A 41 0.53 35.22 -2.49
C SER A 41 -0.98 35.39 -2.63
N LEU A 42 -1.78 34.64 -1.87
CA LEU A 42 -3.25 34.62 -1.94
C LEU A 42 -3.89 35.84 -1.26
N VAL A 43 -3.46 37.05 -1.66
CA VAL A 43 -3.82 38.33 -1.05
C VAL A 43 -5.29 38.72 -1.25
N GLU A 44 -6.04 37.98 -2.05
CA GLU A 44 -7.50 38.11 -2.13
C GLU A 44 -8.21 37.62 -0.85
N TYR A 45 -7.54 36.82 -0.01
CA TYR A 45 -8.07 36.36 1.27
C TYR A 45 -7.41 37.09 2.45
N GLU A 46 -8.22 37.38 3.47
CA GLU A 46 -7.72 38.02 4.69
C GLU A 46 -6.97 37.04 5.60
N ARG A 47 -7.39 35.77 5.60
CA ARG A 47 -6.83 34.67 6.39
C ARG A 47 -6.87 33.40 5.57
N VAL A 48 -5.79 32.64 5.61
CA VAL A 48 -5.66 31.34 4.95
C VAL A 48 -5.22 30.31 5.97
N ILE A 49 -5.90 29.17 6.01
CA ILE A 49 -5.45 27.98 6.74
C ILE A 49 -4.81 27.07 5.71
N MET A 50 -3.49 26.94 5.77
CA MET A 50 -2.77 25.96 4.96
C MET A 50 -2.89 24.59 5.63
N LEU A 51 -3.22 23.57 4.83
CA LEU A 51 -3.35 22.19 5.27
C LEU A 51 -2.66 21.26 4.27
N ASP A 52 -1.79 20.38 4.75
CA ASP A 52 -1.23 19.32 3.90
C ASP A 52 -2.32 18.30 3.54
N ALA A 53 -2.19 17.68 2.36
CA ALA A 53 -3.17 16.73 1.82
C ALA A 53 -3.33 15.44 2.64
N ASP A 54 -2.48 15.22 3.63
CA ASP A 54 -2.51 14.09 4.55
C ASP A 54 -3.02 14.45 5.95
N ASN A 55 -3.89 15.47 6.03
CA ASN A 55 -4.61 15.82 7.25
C ASN A 55 -6.11 15.50 7.14
N LEU A 56 -6.73 15.25 8.28
CA LEU A 56 -8.15 14.93 8.41
C LEU A 56 -8.78 15.77 9.54
N PHE A 57 -9.77 16.59 9.20
CA PHE A 57 -10.61 17.28 10.18
C PHE A 57 -11.65 16.31 10.76
N LEU A 58 -11.74 16.25 12.10
CA LEU A 58 -12.73 15.47 12.84
C LEU A 58 -13.96 16.30 13.25
N GLN A 59 -13.80 17.62 13.33
CA GLN A 59 -14.85 18.58 13.70
C GLN A 59 -14.56 19.92 13.02
N ASN A 60 -15.56 20.82 13.06
CA ASN A 60 -15.40 22.19 12.54
C ASN A 60 -14.28 22.92 13.34
N THR A 61 -13.41 23.63 12.62
CA THR A 61 -12.30 24.40 13.18
C THR A 61 -12.27 25.85 12.68
N ASP A 62 -13.44 26.44 12.42
CA ASP A 62 -13.56 27.79 11.87
C ASP A 62 -12.97 28.86 12.81
N GLU A 63 -12.83 28.55 14.11
CA GLU A 63 -12.15 29.40 15.06
C GLU A 63 -10.68 29.67 14.72
N LEU A 64 -10.03 28.81 13.92
CA LEU A 64 -8.66 29.03 13.43
C LEU A 64 -8.55 30.29 12.55
N PHE A 65 -9.64 30.71 11.87
CA PHE A 65 -9.66 31.96 11.11
C PHE A 65 -9.59 33.21 11.99
N GLN A 66 -9.79 33.07 13.31
CA GLN A 66 -9.63 34.17 14.27
C GLN A 66 -8.18 34.36 14.69
N CYS A 67 -7.27 33.48 14.29
CA CYS A 67 -5.86 33.62 14.60
C CYS A 67 -5.22 34.83 13.88
N GLY A 68 -4.04 35.24 14.34
CA GLY A 68 -3.35 36.44 13.86
C GLY A 68 -2.63 36.29 12.52
N HIS A 69 -1.45 36.90 12.41
CA HIS A 69 -0.62 36.91 11.21
C HIS A 69 -0.03 35.53 10.86
N PHE A 70 0.35 34.75 11.87
CA PHE A 70 0.91 33.41 11.69
C PHE A 70 0.70 32.56 12.94
N CYS A 71 0.14 31.38 12.76
CA CYS A 71 -0.11 30.45 13.87
C CYS A 71 0.13 29.01 13.43
N ALA A 72 0.88 28.25 14.22
CA ALA A 72 1.20 26.85 13.90
C ALA A 72 1.25 25.99 15.17
N VAL A 73 1.13 24.67 15.01
CA VAL A 73 1.20 23.69 16.09
C VAL A 73 2.65 23.19 16.25
N PHE A 74 3.08 22.98 17.49
CA PHE A 74 4.41 22.44 17.81
C PHE A 74 4.42 20.91 17.85
N ILE A 75 5.33 20.27 17.10
CA ILE A 75 5.55 18.80 17.13
C ILE A 75 6.39 18.42 18.34
N ASN A 76 7.35 19.28 18.66
CA ASN A 76 8.21 19.17 19.83
C ASN A 76 8.40 20.58 20.40
N PRO A 77 9.01 20.73 21.58
CA PRO A 77 9.15 22.03 22.22
C PRO A 77 9.90 23.11 21.41
N CYS A 78 10.61 22.76 20.33
CA CYS A 78 11.42 23.70 19.56
C CYS A 78 10.93 23.90 18.12
N ILE A 79 10.22 22.92 17.55
CA ILE A 79 9.90 22.85 16.12
C ILE A 79 8.38 22.78 15.94
N PHE A 80 7.86 23.70 15.15
CA PHE A 80 6.48 23.66 14.69
C PHE A 80 6.32 22.86 13.40
N HIS A 81 5.16 22.26 13.24
CA HIS A 81 4.78 21.49 12.06
C HIS A 81 4.23 22.43 11.00
N THR A 82 4.67 22.29 9.75
CA THR A 82 4.14 23.08 8.64
C THR A 82 2.89 22.47 8.00
N GLY A 83 2.47 21.28 8.41
CA GLY A 83 1.30 20.62 7.83
C GLY A 83 -0.06 21.24 8.16
N LEU A 84 -0.14 22.07 9.20
CA LEU A 84 -1.28 22.95 9.43
C LEU A 84 -0.76 24.25 10.02
N PHE A 85 -1.02 25.36 9.33
CA PHE A 85 -0.80 26.68 9.90
C PHE A 85 -1.78 27.71 9.35
N VAL A 86 -2.09 28.69 10.18
CA VAL A 86 -2.85 29.88 9.80
C VAL A 86 -1.87 30.96 9.38
N LEU A 87 -2.17 31.69 8.31
CA LEU A 87 -1.39 32.82 7.85
C LEU A 87 -2.29 33.98 7.39
N GLN A 88 -1.75 35.19 7.50
CA GLN A 88 -2.24 36.35 6.78
C GLN A 88 -1.47 36.50 5.46
N PRO A 89 -2.13 36.39 4.30
CA PRO A 89 -1.45 36.54 3.02
C PRO A 89 -0.84 37.93 2.88
N SER A 90 0.34 38.01 2.26
CA SER A 90 1.04 39.27 2.05
C SER A 90 2.06 39.13 0.93
N SER A 91 1.86 39.86 -0.17
CA SER A 91 2.82 39.90 -1.27
C SER A 91 4.20 40.37 -0.82
N LYS A 92 4.29 41.21 0.21
CA LYS A 92 5.57 41.67 0.78
C LYS A 92 6.32 40.52 1.46
N VAL A 93 5.62 39.72 2.26
CA VAL A 93 6.18 38.54 2.94
C VAL A 93 6.60 37.49 1.90
N PHE A 94 5.72 37.21 0.92
CA PHE A 94 5.99 36.27 -0.15
C PHE A 94 7.24 36.65 -0.97
N LYS A 95 7.34 37.90 -1.44
CA LYS A 95 8.53 38.39 -2.18
C LYS A 95 9.80 38.30 -1.35
N LYS A 96 9.71 38.56 -0.04
CA LYS A 96 10.85 38.41 0.87
C LYS A 96 11.26 36.95 1.01
N MET A 97 10.31 36.01 1.13
CA MET A 97 10.61 34.58 1.17
C MET A 97 11.28 34.10 -0.13
N LEU A 98 10.83 34.56 -1.30
CA LEU A 98 11.49 34.25 -2.57
C LEU A 98 12.92 34.79 -2.61
N HIS A 99 13.13 36.03 -2.14
CA HIS A 99 14.47 36.60 -2.04
C HIS A 99 15.37 35.79 -1.08
N ASP A 100 14.83 35.33 0.05
CA ASP A 100 15.55 34.49 1.02
C ASP A 100 15.95 33.14 0.40
N LEU A 101 15.16 32.60 -0.54
CA LEU A 101 15.54 31.43 -1.35
C LEU A 101 16.66 31.74 -2.34
N ASP A 102 16.60 32.89 -3.03
CA ASP A 102 17.62 33.30 -4.01
C ASP A 102 19.01 33.46 -3.36
N ILE A 103 19.06 34.02 -2.15
CA ILE A 103 20.30 34.18 -1.38
C ILE A 103 20.68 32.90 -0.60
N LYS A 104 19.89 31.83 -0.74
CA LYS A 104 20.08 30.54 -0.08
C LYS A 104 20.25 30.68 1.44
N ARG A 105 19.24 31.26 2.10
CA ARG A 105 19.12 31.28 3.57
C ARG A 105 19.35 29.88 4.14
N ASP A 106 19.92 29.76 5.34
CA ASP A 106 20.08 28.43 5.96
C ASP A 106 18.73 27.68 6.10
N ASN A 107 18.72 26.42 5.69
CA ASN A 107 17.53 25.56 5.70
C ASN A 107 17.92 24.10 6.08
N PRO A 108 17.82 23.73 7.36
CA PRO A 108 18.37 22.47 7.87
C PRO A 108 17.79 21.19 7.26
N ASP A 109 16.55 21.22 6.78
CA ASP A 109 15.87 20.04 6.21
C ASP A 109 15.74 20.10 4.68
N ALA A 110 16.23 21.17 4.05
CA ALA A 110 16.10 21.44 2.62
C ALA A 110 14.64 21.41 2.09
N ALA A 111 13.65 21.55 2.97
CA ALA A 111 12.21 21.45 2.70
C ALA A 111 11.46 22.67 3.25
N ASP A 112 10.12 22.62 3.22
CA ASP A 112 9.25 23.71 3.71
C ASP A 112 9.29 23.85 5.24
N GLN A 113 9.43 22.75 5.99
CA GLN A 113 9.40 22.79 7.45
C GLN A 113 10.60 23.57 8.03
N GLY A 114 11.82 23.31 7.57
CA GLY A 114 13.01 24.03 7.98
C GLY A 114 13.00 25.48 7.49
N PHE A 115 12.55 25.72 6.25
CA PHE A 115 12.52 27.08 5.70
C PHE A 115 11.53 27.99 6.44
N ILE A 116 10.27 27.55 6.57
CA ILE A 116 9.23 28.31 7.29
C ILE A 116 9.59 28.40 8.78
N GLY A 117 10.11 27.31 9.36
CA GLY A 117 10.67 27.28 10.72
C GLY A 117 11.69 28.38 10.97
N GLY A 118 12.68 28.48 10.07
CA GLY A 118 13.71 29.51 10.12
C GLY A 118 13.21 30.92 9.82
N TYR A 119 12.09 31.08 9.10
CA TYR A 119 11.49 32.39 8.81
C TYR A 119 10.70 32.96 10.01
N PHE A 120 10.10 32.10 10.84
CA PHE A 120 9.35 32.47 12.04
C PHE A 120 9.98 31.95 13.33
N PRO A 121 11.25 32.30 13.65
CA PRO A 121 11.98 31.72 14.78
C PRO A 121 11.36 32.09 16.13
N CYS A 122 10.75 33.28 16.24
CA CYS A 122 10.17 33.78 17.48
C CYS A 122 8.81 33.15 17.83
N LEU A 123 8.29 32.22 17.02
CA LEU A 123 6.98 31.60 17.29
C LEU A 123 6.97 30.83 18.61
N LEU A 124 8.11 30.26 19.01
CA LEU A 124 8.26 29.52 20.25
C LEU A 124 7.91 30.36 21.49
N ASP A 125 8.30 31.63 21.48
CA ASP A 125 8.11 32.57 22.59
C ASP A 125 6.72 33.24 22.58
N GLN A 126 5.87 32.91 21.59
CA GLN A 126 4.54 33.52 21.48
C GLN A 126 3.52 32.90 22.44
N PRO A 127 2.44 33.63 22.80
CA PRO A 127 1.35 33.08 23.57
C PRO A 127 0.62 31.96 22.84
N MET A 128 -0.06 31.09 23.60
CA MET A 128 -0.97 30.10 23.06
C MET A 128 -2.23 30.77 22.52
N PHE A 129 -2.73 30.29 21.39
CA PHE A 129 -3.97 30.74 20.80
C PHE A 129 -5.16 30.23 21.61
N HIS A 130 -6.00 31.17 22.03
CA HIS A 130 -7.30 30.90 22.61
C HIS A 130 -8.35 31.67 21.80
N PRO A 131 -9.35 30.99 21.23
CA PRO A 131 -10.33 31.65 20.37
C PRO A 131 -11.17 32.63 21.20
N PRO A 132 -11.26 33.91 20.79
CA PRO A 132 -12.06 34.89 21.51
C PRO A 132 -13.56 34.57 21.38
N PRO A 133 -14.34 34.70 22.47
CA PRO A 133 -15.77 34.35 22.46
C PRO A 133 -16.60 35.21 21.51
N ASN A 134 -16.11 36.41 21.19
CA ASN A 134 -16.80 37.37 20.32
C ASN A 134 -16.49 37.17 18.83
N GLY A 135 -15.68 36.17 18.46
CA GLY A 135 -15.29 35.91 17.07
C GLY A 135 -14.35 36.95 16.46
N THR A 136 -13.79 37.85 17.27
CA THR A 136 -12.87 38.89 16.82
C THR A 136 -11.55 38.29 16.36
N LYS A 137 -11.00 38.78 15.26
CA LYS A 137 -9.68 38.34 14.79
C LYS A 137 -8.59 38.94 15.68
N LEU A 138 -7.66 38.11 16.11
CA LEU A 138 -6.50 38.53 16.87
C LEU A 138 -5.46 39.15 15.92
N ASP A 139 -4.62 40.02 16.49
CA ASP A 139 -3.45 40.59 15.83
C ASP A 139 -2.17 40.05 16.48
N GLY A 140 -1.15 39.74 15.70
CA GLY A 140 0.09 39.09 16.19
C GLY A 140 0.25 37.62 15.80
N THR A 141 1.18 36.90 16.42
CA THR A 141 1.49 35.49 16.13
C THR A 141 1.24 34.63 17.35
N PHE A 142 0.74 33.40 17.15
CA PHE A 142 0.29 32.55 18.27
C PHE A 142 0.65 31.10 18.05
N ARG A 143 0.87 30.37 19.15
CA ARG A 143 1.05 28.92 19.13
C ARG A 143 -0.30 28.22 19.19
N LEU A 144 -0.53 27.30 18.26
CA LEU A 144 -1.76 26.51 18.26
C LEU A 144 -1.64 25.31 19.23
N PRO A 145 -2.70 24.97 19.99
CA PRO A 145 -2.79 23.73 20.75
C PRO A 145 -2.55 22.47 19.92
N LEU A 146 -1.97 21.44 20.54
CA LEU A 146 -1.64 20.17 19.87
C LEU A 146 -2.86 19.47 19.26
N GLY A 147 -4.05 19.67 19.84
CA GLY A 147 -5.30 19.14 19.31
C GLY A 147 -5.65 19.58 17.87
N TYR A 148 -5.11 20.72 17.40
CA TYR A 148 -5.27 21.13 16.00
C TYR A 148 -4.28 20.45 15.04
N GLN A 149 -3.35 19.63 15.53
CA GLN A 149 -2.45 18.87 14.69
C GLN A 149 -1.94 17.60 15.40
N MET A 150 -2.84 16.63 15.51
CA MET A 150 -2.58 15.38 16.22
C MET A 150 -1.85 14.40 15.29
N ASP A 151 -0.56 14.18 15.55
CA ASP A 151 0.22 13.18 14.82
C ASP A 151 -0.35 11.76 15.07
N ALA A 152 -0.72 11.07 13.99
CA ALA A 152 -1.23 9.70 14.03
C ALA A 152 -0.28 8.71 14.73
N SER A 153 1.03 8.96 14.75
CA SER A 153 2.01 8.13 15.45
C SER A 153 1.77 8.06 16.96
N TYR A 154 1.29 9.15 17.58
CA TYR A 154 0.94 9.17 19.01
C TYR A 154 -0.19 8.22 19.34
N TYR A 155 -1.14 8.06 18.42
CA TYR A 155 -2.20 7.07 18.55
C TYR A 155 -1.65 5.65 18.37
N TYR A 156 -0.83 5.39 17.35
CA TYR A 156 -0.39 4.02 17.04
C TYR A 156 0.41 3.36 18.16
N LEU A 157 1.11 4.15 19.00
CA LEU A 157 1.84 3.62 20.15
C LEU A 157 0.92 3.16 21.28
N LYS A 158 -0.16 3.90 21.57
CA LYS A 158 -1.08 3.66 22.70
C LYS A 158 -2.43 3.07 22.31
N LEU A 159 -2.74 3.00 21.02
CA LEU A 159 -4.05 2.68 20.44
C LEU A 159 -5.21 3.53 20.98
N ARG A 160 -4.90 4.70 21.53
CA ARG A 160 -5.88 5.68 22.02
C ARG A 160 -5.28 7.08 21.95
N TRP A 161 -6.15 8.07 21.75
CA TRP A 161 -5.73 9.47 21.82
C TRP A 161 -5.45 9.86 23.28
N SER A 162 -4.29 10.46 23.48
CA SER A 162 -3.81 10.97 24.77
C SER A 162 -3.21 12.35 24.54
N VAL A 163 -4.02 13.29 24.06
CA VAL A 163 -3.59 14.66 23.76
C VAL A 163 -3.75 15.51 25.02
N PRO A 164 -2.68 16.15 25.51
CA PRO A 164 -2.71 16.88 26.78
C PRO A 164 -3.44 18.24 26.68
N CYS A 165 -3.57 18.82 25.48
CA CYS A 165 -4.14 20.16 25.32
C CYS A 165 -4.81 20.39 23.95
N GLY A 166 -5.88 21.19 23.96
CA GLY A 166 -6.59 21.63 22.77
C GLY A 166 -7.81 20.78 22.40
N PRO A 167 -8.60 21.26 21.42
CA PRO A 167 -9.70 20.49 20.86
C PRO A 167 -9.14 19.40 19.94
N ASN A 168 -9.57 18.14 20.09
CA ASN A 168 -9.10 17.02 19.27
C ASN A 168 -9.67 17.11 17.85
N SER A 169 -9.17 18.05 17.06
CA SER A 169 -9.84 18.50 15.84
C SER A 169 -9.23 18.00 14.55
N VAL A 170 -7.91 17.83 14.48
CA VAL A 170 -7.23 17.50 13.22
C VAL A 170 -6.21 16.39 13.46
N ILE A 171 -6.25 15.36 12.62
CA ILE A 171 -5.24 14.31 12.59
C ILE A 171 -4.31 14.55 11.40
N THR A 172 -3.00 14.45 11.62
CA THR A 172 -1.99 14.43 10.56
C THR A 172 -1.46 13.02 10.39
N PHE A 173 -1.27 12.58 9.15
CA PHE A 173 -0.71 11.27 8.81
C PHE A 173 0.70 11.40 8.20
N PRO A 174 1.75 11.72 8.98
CA PRO A 174 3.11 11.94 8.48
C PRO A 174 3.84 10.66 8.03
N SER A 175 3.11 9.54 7.93
CA SER A 175 3.63 8.22 7.59
C SER A 175 4.26 8.18 6.19
N ALA A 176 5.11 7.18 5.96
CA ALA A 176 5.70 6.91 4.65
C ALA A 176 4.61 6.84 3.56
N PRO A 177 4.94 7.14 2.28
CA PRO A 177 3.94 7.17 1.20
C PRO A 177 3.09 5.91 1.12
N TRP A 178 3.64 4.73 1.39
CA TRP A 178 2.91 3.45 1.34
C TRP A 178 2.00 3.14 2.55
N LEU A 179 2.07 3.98 3.59
CA LEU A 179 1.32 3.84 4.84
C LEU A 179 0.28 4.96 5.01
N LYS A 180 0.01 5.70 3.93
CA LYS A 180 -1.00 6.75 3.94
C LYS A 180 -2.41 6.16 4.12
N PRO A 181 -3.34 6.92 4.70
CA PRO A 181 -4.62 6.38 5.15
C PRO A 181 -5.58 6.05 4.01
N TRP A 182 -5.41 6.64 2.82
CA TRP A 182 -6.29 6.39 1.67
C TRP A 182 -6.12 5.02 1.03
N TYR A 183 -5.06 4.28 1.37
CA TYR A 183 -4.87 2.94 0.82
C TYR A 183 -5.84 1.94 1.44
N TRP A 184 -6.40 1.06 0.62
CA TRP A 184 -7.29 -0.01 1.11
C TRP A 184 -6.60 -0.98 2.08
N TRP A 185 -5.28 -1.13 2.04
CA TRP A 185 -4.54 -1.94 3.01
C TRP A 185 -4.22 -1.19 4.31
N SER A 186 -4.59 0.10 4.42
CA SER A 186 -4.31 0.93 5.59
C SER A 186 -4.88 0.32 6.88
N TRP A 187 -6.09 -0.21 6.82
CA TRP A 187 -6.71 -0.98 7.90
C TRP A 187 -6.69 -2.47 7.56
N PRO A 188 -6.35 -3.39 8.50
CA PRO A 188 -6.13 -3.20 9.95
C PRO A 188 -4.69 -2.86 10.38
N VAL A 189 -3.77 -2.65 9.42
CA VAL A 189 -2.35 -2.39 9.69
C VAL A 189 -2.16 -1.16 10.59
N LEU A 190 -2.76 -0.05 10.19
CA LEU A 190 -2.84 1.23 10.89
C LEU A 190 -4.30 1.55 11.22
N PRO A 191 -4.73 1.37 12.48
CA PRO A 191 -6.14 1.44 12.85
C PRO A 191 -6.86 2.74 12.48
N LEU A 192 -6.15 3.89 12.55
CA LEU A 192 -6.72 5.20 12.19
C LEU A 192 -7.07 5.34 10.71
N GLY A 193 -6.55 4.47 9.84
CA GLY A 193 -6.97 4.45 8.43
C GLY A 193 -8.49 4.29 8.28
N ILE A 194 -9.17 3.62 9.22
CA ILE A 194 -10.62 3.50 9.17
C ILE A 194 -11.34 4.84 9.32
N GLN A 195 -10.81 5.78 10.11
CA GLN A 195 -11.44 7.10 10.29
C GLN A 195 -11.39 7.91 9.00
N TRP A 196 -10.27 7.82 8.26
CA TRP A 196 -10.16 8.42 6.92
C TRP A 196 -11.21 7.87 5.97
N HIS A 197 -11.34 6.54 5.92
CA HIS A 197 -12.31 5.88 5.05
C HIS A 197 -13.77 6.12 5.45
N GLN A 198 -14.05 6.33 6.74
CA GLN A 198 -15.36 6.76 7.24
C GLN A 198 -15.69 8.18 6.79
N GLN A 199 -14.76 9.12 6.91
CA GLN A 199 -14.97 10.49 6.43
C GLN A 199 -15.17 10.51 4.91
N ARG A 200 -14.34 9.78 4.17
CA ARG A 200 -14.46 9.64 2.71
C ARG A 200 -15.83 9.08 2.31
N GLN A 201 -16.34 8.10 3.04
CA GLN A 201 -17.66 7.53 2.77
C GLN A 201 -18.78 8.57 2.91
N GLN A 202 -18.66 9.49 3.88
CA GLN A 202 -19.65 10.53 4.14
C GLN A 202 -19.58 11.70 3.15
N THR A 203 -18.39 12.02 2.62
CA THR A 203 -18.20 13.18 1.75
C THR A 203 -18.26 12.83 0.26
N LEU A 204 -17.45 11.87 -0.19
CA LEU A 204 -17.24 11.54 -1.62
C LEU A 204 -17.84 10.20 -2.03
N GLY A 205 -18.01 9.27 -1.09
CA GLY A 205 -18.42 7.90 -1.38
C GLY A 205 -17.32 7.07 -2.07
N TYR A 206 -17.73 5.92 -2.64
CA TYR A 206 -16.86 4.97 -3.37
C TYR A 206 -17.42 4.60 -4.75
N ASP A 207 -18.33 5.41 -5.28
CA ASP A 207 -19.14 5.06 -6.45
C ASP A 207 -18.31 4.99 -7.74
N SER A 208 -17.24 5.79 -7.84
CA SER A 208 -16.37 5.79 -9.01
C SER A 208 -15.52 4.52 -9.11
N GLU A 209 -15.10 3.93 -7.98
CA GLU A 209 -14.27 2.72 -7.98
C GLU A 209 -15.07 1.41 -7.92
N MET A 210 -16.32 1.46 -7.45
CA MET A 210 -17.17 0.28 -7.26
C MET A 210 -17.36 -0.58 -8.53
N PRO A 211 -17.59 0.00 -9.73
CA PRO A 211 -17.75 -0.80 -10.96
C PRO A 211 -16.51 -1.64 -11.27
N VAL A 212 -15.31 -1.10 -11.05
CA VAL A 212 -14.04 -1.80 -11.29
C VAL A 212 -13.92 -3.00 -10.35
N VAL A 213 -14.24 -2.80 -9.06
CA VAL A 213 -14.20 -3.87 -8.06
C VAL A 213 -15.22 -4.97 -8.36
N LEU A 214 -16.44 -4.61 -8.78
CA LEU A 214 -17.47 -5.58 -9.14
C LEU A 214 -17.05 -6.41 -10.36
N ILE A 215 -16.49 -5.78 -11.40
CA ILE A 215 -15.97 -6.48 -12.57
C ILE A 215 -14.84 -7.43 -12.17
N GLN A 216 -13.90 -6.98 -11.33
CA GLN A 216 -12.82 -7.82 -10.81
C GLN A 216 -13.37 -9.03 -10.05
N GLY A 217 -14.35 -8.82 -9.17
CA GLY A 217 -15.04 -9.89 -8.44
C GLY A 217 -15.69 -10.93 -9.36
N LEU A 218 -16.42 -10.48 -10.38
CA LEU A 218 -17.04 -11.36 -11.38
C LEU A 218 -16.01 -12.16 -12.18
N VAL A 219 -14.91 -11.52 -12.58
CA VAL A 219 -13.81 -12.18 -13.29
C VAL A 219 -13.17 -13.26 -12.41
N TYR A 220 -12.88 -12.96 -11.13
CA TYR A 220 -12.31 -13.93 -10.21
C TYR A 220 -13.25 -15.11 -9.93
N LEU A 221 -14.55 -14.86 -9.75
CA LEU A 221 -15.55 -15.91 -9.62
C LEU A 221 -15.65 -16.78 -10.89
N GLY A 222 -15.59 -16.15 -12.07
CA GLY A 222 -15.53 -16.84 -13.36
C GLY A 222 -14.29 -17.74 -13.47
N ILE A 223 -13.12 -17.26 -13.05
CA ILE A 223 -11.88 -18.04 -13.01
C ILE A 223 -12.03 -19.25 -12.08
N ILE A 224 -12.60 -19.07 -10.89
CA ILE A 224 -12.85 -20.17 -9.95
C ILE A 224 -13.79 -21.20 -10.60
N ALA A 225 -14.91 -20.76 -11.18
CA ALA A 225 -15.86 -21.66 -11.84
C ALA A 225 -15.21 -22.46 -12.99
N ILE A 226 -14.46 -21.77 -13.87
CA ILE A 226 -13.76 -22.41 -15.00
C ILE A 226 -12.71 -23.40 -14.49
N THR A 227 -11.91 -23.05 -13.49
CA THR A 227 -10.87 -23.95 -12.94
C THR A 227 -11.47 -25.17 -12.23
N HIS A 228 -12.66 -25.05 -11.65
CA HIS A 228 -13.40 -26.18 -11.09
C HIS A 228 -13.99 -27.10 -12.17
N LEU A 229 -14.52 -26.53 -13.26
CA LEU A 229 -15.15 -27.28 -14.36
C LEU A 229 -14.13 -27.86 -15.37
N ALA A 230 -12.95 -27.25 -15.50
CA ALA A 230 -11.92 -27.67 -16.43
C ALA A 230 -11.34 -29.03 -16.03
N ARG A 231 -11.37 -29.99 -16.96
CA ARG A 231 -10.61 -31.24 -16.82
C ARG A 231 -9.11 -30.93 -16.85
N PRO A 232 -8.27 -31.64 -16.08
CA PRO A 232 -6.82 -31.40 -16.03
C PRO A 232 -6.13 -31.44 -17.40
N SER A 233 -6.67 -32.23 -18.33
CA SER A 233 -6.15 -32.41 -19.68
C SER A 233 -6.47 -31.27 -20.66
N TRP A 234 -7.37 -30.34 -20.31
CA TRP A 234 -7.77 -29.25 -21.21
C TRP A 234 -6.81 -28.04 -21.10
N LEU A 235 -6.39 -27.69 -19.89
CA LEU A 235 -5.45 -26.59 -19.63
C LEU A 235 -4.03 -26.91 -20.09
N SER A 236 -3.57 -28.16 -19.89
CA SER A 236 -2.27 -28.60 -20.40
C SER A 236 -2.23 -28.59 -21.93
N LYS A 237 -3.32 -29.01 -22.61
CA LYS A 237 -3.40 -28.99 -24.07
C LYS A 237 -3.32 -27.58 -24.69
N LEU A 238 -3.72 -26.53 -23.98
CA LEU A 238 -3.65 -25.15 -24.46
C LEU A 238 -2.22 -24.60 -24.49
N TRP A 239 -1.40 -24.94 -23.49
CA TRP A 239 0.02 -24.55 -23.45
C TRP A 239 0.89 -25.37 -24.40
N TYR A 240 0.56 -26.65 -24.61
CA TYR A 240 1.31 -27.53 -25.52
C TYR A 240 0.90 -27.42 -27.00
N ARG A 241 -0.08 -26.58 -27.35
CA ARG A 241 -0.53 -26.40 -28.75
C ARG A 241 0.29 -25.40 -29.56
N GLY A 242 1.21 -24.67 -28.92
CA GLY A 242 2.09 -23.70 -29.57
C GLY A 242 3.56 -24.15 -29.51
N GLY A 243 3.99 -25.01 -30.42
CA GLY A 243 5.40 -25.38 -30.57
C GLY A 243 5.59 -26.64 -31.41
N GLY A 244 6.09 -26.47 -32.63
CA GLY A 244 6.31 -27.52 -33.62
C GLY A 244 7.44 -28.50 -33.30
N ASP A 245 7.43 -29.58 -34.10
CA ASP A 245 8.41 -30.65 -34.29
C ASP A 245 8.80 -31.56 -33.11
N LYS A 246 8.18 -32.74 -33.16
CA LYS A 246 8.34 -33.88 -32.25
C LYS A 246 9.78 -34.40 -32.13
N ASN A 247 10.67 -34.12 -33.09
CA ASN A 247 12.03 -34.66 -33.12
C ASN A 247 13.06 -33.77 -32.38
N VAL A 248 12.85 -32.46 -32.28
CA VAL A 248 13.71 -31.58 -31.45
C VAL A 248 13.42 -31.79 -29.96
N MET A 249 12.17 -32.14 -29.64
CA MET A 249 11.72 -32.37 -28.28
C MET A 249 12.25 -33.69 -27.68
N ILE A 250 12.44 -34.75 -28.48
CA ILE A 250 12.99 -36.04 -28.00
C ILE A 250 14.47 -35.89 -27.58
N SER A 251 15.24 -35.05 -28.27
CA SER A 251 16.64 -34.75 -27.90
C SER A 251 16.76 -33.88 -26.64
N ILE A 252 15.74 -33.07 -26.32
CA ILE A 252 15.70 -32.27 -25.09
C ILE A 252 15.32 -33.12 -23.86
N ILE A 253 14.58 -34.22 -24.06
CA ILE A 253 14.05 -35.08 -22.98
C ILE A 253 15.11 -36.05 -22.41
N ILE A 254 16.15 -36.41 -23.18
CA ILE A 254 17.11 -37.47 -22.79
C ILE A 254 18.33 -36.95 -22.00
N ILE A 255 18.54 -35.63 -21.91
CA ILE A 255 19.71 -35.06 -21.19
C ILE A 255 19.32 -34.67 -19.76
N GLN A 256 19.69 -35.56 -18.84
CA GLN A 256 19.77 -35.38 -17.40
C GLN A 256 20.32 -33.99 -17.00
N SER A 257 19.52 -33.16 -16.32
CA SER A 257 20.09 -32.07 -15.53
C SER A 257 19.21 -31.68 -14.34
N ARG A 258 19.82 -31.70 -13.14
CA ARG A 258 19.27 -31.08 -11.93
C ARG A 258 18.80 -29.63 -12.17
N SER A 259 19.38 -28.96 -13.17
CA SER A 259 19.04 -27.62 -13.63
C SER A 259 17.60 -27.47 -14.14
N LEU A 260 17.04 -28.45 -14.86
CA LEU A 260 15.65 -28.36 -15.35
C LEU A 260 14.62 -28.44 -14.21
N ILE A 261 14.92 -29.24 -13.18
CA ILE A 261 14.08 -29.36 -11.97
C ILE A 261 14.09 -28.03 -11.21
N ILE A 262 15.26 -27.41 -11.06
CA ILE A 262 15.41 -26.09 -10.43
C ILE A 262 14.64 -25.04 -11.23
N ILE A 263 14.76 -25.02 -12.56
CA ILE A 263 14.02 -24.08 -13.42
C ILE A 263 12.50 -24.27 -13.29
N LYS A 264 11.99 -25.52 -13.32
CA LYS A 264 10.56 -25.80 -13.12
C LYS A 264 10.07 -25.35 -11.74
N ALA A 265 10.86 -25.57 -10.68
CA ALA A 265 10.54 -25.12 -9.33
C ALA A 265 10.55 -23.58 -9.20
N VAL A 266 11.50 -22.90 -9.84
CA VAL A 266 11.56 -21.43 -9.90
C VAL A 266 10.35 -20.88 -10.61
N VAL A 267 9.99 -21.40 -11.79
CA VAL A 267 8.80 -20.95 -12.54
C VAL A 267 7.52 -21.14 -11.73
N MET A 268 7.37 -22.28 -11.06
CA MET A 268 6.23 -22.54 -10.18
C MET A 268 6.15 -21.55 -9.02
N LEU A 269 7.29 -21.30 -8.34
CA LEU A 269 7.37 -20.34 -7.24
C LEU A 269 7.10 -18.91 -7.73
N SER A 270 7.60 -18.53 -8.91
CA SER A 270 7.33 -17.24 -9.54
C SER A 270 5.84 -17.06 -9.84
N ILE A 271 5.18 -18.07 -10.41
CA ILE A 271 3.73 -18.00 -10.70
C ILE A 271 2.91 -17.89 -9.41
N MET A 272 3.32 -18.60 -8.36
CA MET A 272 2.69 -18.48 -7.04
C MET A 272 2.93 -17.10 -6.44
N MET A 273 4.13 -16.52 -6.53
CA MET A 273 4.36 -15.15 -6.07
C MET A 273 3.50 -14.14 -6.85
N THR A 274 3.39 -14.32 -8.17
CA THR A 274 2.53 -13.50 -9.02
C THR A 274 1.05 -13.64 -8.64
N SER A 275 0.59 -14.82 -8.19
CA SER A 275 -0.82 -14.99 -7.78
C SER A 275 -1.19 -14.17 -6.55
N TYR A 276 -0.22 -13.83 -5.69
CA TYR A 276 -0.44 -12.93 -4.55
C TYR A 276 -0.12 -11.46 -4.87
N LEU A 277 0.85 -11.19 -5.75
CA LEU A 277 1.24 -9.81 -6.08
C LEU A 277 0.27 -9.15 -7.08
N PHE A 278 -0.23 -9.90 -8.06
CA PHE A 278 -1.07 -9.33 -9.11
C PHE A 278 -2.39 -8.73 -8.59
N PRO A 279 -3.19 -9.41 -7.74
CA PRO A 279 -4.40 -8.81 -7.19
C PRO A 279 -4.11 -7.53 -6.40
N PHE A 280 -2.99 -7.47 -5.67
CA PHE A 280 -2.61 -6.30 -4.90
C PHE A 280 -2.41 -5.05 -5.77
N LEU A 281 -1.78 -5.21 -6.95
CA LEU A 281 -1.46 -4.10 -7.86
C LEU A 281 -2.65 -3.62 -8.70
N VAL A 282 -3.66 -4.48 -8.89
CA VAL A 282 -4.79 -4.21 -9.79
C VAL A 282 -5.98 -3.57 -9.03
N ILE A 283 -6.06 -3.77 -7.72
CA ILE A 283 -7.12 -3.18 -6.90
C ILE A 283 -6.91 -1.66 -6.81
N PRO A 284 -7.94 -0.84 -7.08
CA PRO A 284 -7.82 0.61 -6.95
C PRO A 284 -7.43 1.00 -5.52
N HIS A 285 -6.45 1.90 -5.40
CA HIS A 285 -5.83 2.19 -4.11
C HIS A 285 -6.80 2.76 -3.07
N THR A 286 -7.80 3.52 -3.50
CA THR A 286 -8.64 4.36 -2.64
C THR A 286 -9.83 3.65 -2.02
N ILE A 287 -10.12 2.40 -2.38
CA ILE A 287 -11.35 1.70 -1.97
C ILE A 287 -11.42 1.40 -0.47
N HIS A 288 -12.62 1.11 0.01
CA HIS A 288 -12.83 0.77 1.42
C HIS A 288 -12.02 -0.48 1.82
N PRO A 289 -11.30 -0.47 2.96
CA PRO A 289 -10.39 -1.55 3.34
C PRO A 289 -10.99 -2.95 3.37
N ILE A 290 -12.23 -3.09 3.88
CA ILE A 290 -12.93 -4.37 3.93
C ILE A 290 -13.17 -4.93 2.52
N ILE A 291 -13.55 -4.05 1.58
CA ILE A 291 -13.79 -4.42 0.19
C ILE A 291 -12.46 -4.75 -0.50
N GLY A 292 -11.41 -3.98 -0.22
CA GLY A 292 -10.07 -4.23 -0.76
C GLY A 292 -9.47 -5.56 -0.31
N TRP A 293 -9.46 -5.84 1.00
CA TRP A 293 -9.01 -7.14 1.50
C TRP A 293 -9.89 -8.29 0.99
N GLY A 294 -11.21 -8.11 0.91
CA GLY A 294 -12.12 -9.11 0.33
C GLY A 294 -11.79 -9.43 -1.13
N THR A 295 -11.58 -8.40 -1.94
CA THR A 295 -11.23 -8.53 -3.36
C THR A 295 -9.83 -9.15 -3.53
N TYR A 296 -8.87 -8.75 -2.69
CA TYR A 296 -7.53 -9.31 -2.67
C TYR A 296 -7.53 -10.81 -2.32
N LEU A 297 -8.26 -11.19 -1.27
CA LEU A 297 -8.37 -12.59 -0.85
C LEU A 297 -9.08 -13.44 -1.92
N LEU A 298 -10.12 -12.89 -2.57
CA LEU A 298 -10.81 -13.57 -3.66
C LEU A 298 -9.90 -13.74 -4.89
N GLY A 299 -9.20 -12.69 -5.30
CA GLY A 299 -8.29 -12.71 -6.44
C GLY A 299 -7.09 -13.63 -6.24
N SER A 300 -6.45 -13.56 -5.07
CA SER A 300 -5.33 -14.44 -4.71
C SER A 300 -5.75 -15.91 -4.63
N PHE A 301 -6.94 -16.21 -4.10
CA PHE A 301 -7.52 -17.54 -4.13
C PHE A 301 -7.78 -18.03 -5.57
N ALA A 302 -8.44 -17.22 -6.40
CA ALA A 302 -8.77 -17.58 -7.79
C ALA A 302 -7.51 -17.92 -8.62
N LEU A 303 -6.46 -17.10 -8.50
CA LEU A 303 -5.19 -17.34 -9.19
C LEU A 303 -4.43 -18.54 -8.61
N SER A 304 -4.53 -18.78 -7.29
CA SER A 304 -3.95 -19.97 -6.66
C SER A 304 -4.65 -21.25 -7.13
N CYS A 305 -5.97 -21.23 -7.35
CA CYS A 305 -6.71 -22.35 -7.96
C CYS A 305 -6.20 -22.69 -9.36
N ILE A 306 -5.86 -21.69 -10.19
CA ILE A 306 -5.20 -21.91 -11.48
C ILE A 306 -3.87 -22.64 -11.27
N ALA A 307 -3.01 -22.12 -10.39
CA ALA A 307 -1.70 -22.72 -10.13
C ALA A 307 -1.81 -24.17 -9.65
N ILE A 308 -2.75 -24.45 -8.73
CA ILE A 308 -3.04 -25.81 -8.24
C ILE A 308 -3.41 -26.75 -9.38
N LYS A 309 -4.31 -26.32 -10.28
CA LYS A 309 -4.81 -27.16 -11.38
C LYS A 309 -3.78 -27.34 -12.49
N VAL A 310 -3.03 -26.29 -12.85
CA VAL A 310 -2.02 -26.32 -13.93
C VAL A 310 -0.83 -27.19 -13.53
N PHE A 311 -0.36 -27.06 -12.29
CA PHE A 311 0.82 -27.78 -11.81
C PHE A 311 0.50 -29.05 -11.02
N LEU A 312 -0.79 -29.40 -10.86
CA LEU A 312 -1.28 -30.55 -10.09
C LEU A 312 -0.70 -30.57 -8.66
N LEU A 313 -0.67 -29.39 -8.04
CA LEU A 313 -0.09 -29.19 -6.71
C LEU A 313 -1.05 -29.62 -5.60
N PRO A 314 -0.52 -30.04 -4.43
CA PRO A 314 -1.37 -30.27 -3.27
C PRO A 314 -2.02 -28.94 -2.85
N VAL A 315 -3.34 -28.97 -2.65
CA VAL A 315 -4.16 -27.78 -2.37
C VAL A 315 -3.74 -27.11 -1.05
N VAL A 316 -3.60 -27.92 0.02
CA VAL A 316 -3.30 -27.42 1.36
C VAL A 316 -1.99 -26.60 1.38
N PRO A 317 -0.86 -27.11 0.86
CA PRO A 317 0.36 -26.33 0.87
C PRO A 317 0.33 -25.01 0.09
N VAL A 318 -0.41 -24.94 -1.02
CA VAL A 318 -0.52 -23.72 -1.83
C VAL A 318 -1.40 -22.66 -1.14
N LEU A 319 -2.42 -23.09 -0.40
CA LEU A 319 -3.32 -22.19 0.34
C LEU A 319 -2.85 -21.84 1.75
N THR A 320 -1.79 -22.48 2.29
CA THR A 320 -1.22 -22.13 3.60
C THR A 320 -0.88 -20.65 3.74
N PRO A 321 -0.23 -19.97 2.77
CA PRO A 321 0.04 -18.53 2.86
C PRO A 321 -1.24 -17.70 2.89
N TRP A 322 -2.25 -18.08 2.11
CA TRP A 322 -3.56 -17.42 2.10
C TRP A 322 -4.24 -17.48 3.47
N VAL A 323 -4.26 -18.65 4.12
CA VAL A 323 -4.77 -18.81 5.50
C VAL A 323 -3.92 -18.01 6.49
N GLY A 324 -2.61 -17.99 6.30
CA GLY A 324 -1.68 -17.18 7.09
C GLY A 324 -1.99 -15.70 7.05
N ILE A 325 -2.26 -15.15 5.85
CA ILE A 325 -2.64 -13.74 5.67
C ILE A 325 -3.93 -13.42 6.43
N ILE A 326 -4.97 -14.27 6.30
CA ILE A 326 -6.22 -14.08 7.05
C ILE A 326 -5.96 -14.07 8.55
N GLY A 327 -5.15 -15.01 9.06
CA GLY A 327 -4.81 -15.06 10.46
C GLY A 327 -4.09 -13.80 10.94
N VAL A 328 -3.12 -13.28 10.18
CA VAL A 328 -2.45 -12.00 10.50
C VAL A 328 -3.46 -10.85 10.53
N LEU A 329 -4.37 -10.77 9.55
CA LEU A 329 -5.37 -9.70 9.49
C LEU A 329 -6.32 -9.75 10.69
N LEU A 330 -6.74 -10.95 11.11
CA LEU A 330 -7.57 -11.14 12.31
C LEU A 330 -6.83 -10.73 13.58
N VAL A 331 -5.55 -11.09 13.70
CA VAL A 331 -4.69 -10.64 14.81
C VAL A 331 -4.60 -9.12 14.81
N MET A 332 -4.33 -8.48 13.67
CA MET A 332 -4.23 -7.02 13.58
C MET A 332 -5.55 -6.29 13.87
N ALA A 333 -6.68 -6.87 13.48
CA ALA A 333 -8.02 -6.29 13.66
C ALA A 333 -8.60 -6.50 15.06
N CYS A 334 -7.98 -7.33 15.90
CA CYS A 334 -8.49 -7.61 17.24
C CYS A 334 -8.46 -6.34 18.13
N PRO A 335 -9.59 -5.96 18.76
CA PRO A 335 -9.67 -4.72 19.55
C PRO A 335 -9.13 -4.87 20.98
N TRP A 336 -8.68 -6.05 21.40
CA TRP A 336 -8.34 -6.35 22.80
C TRP A 336 -6.94 -5.88 23.24
N TYR A 337 -6.19 -5.21 22.36
CA TYR A 337 -4.84 -4.75 22.71
C TYR A 337 -4.90 -3.47 23.53
N ASN A 338 -4.20 -3.48 24.67
CA ASN A 338 -4.09 -2.31 25.53
C ASN A 338 -3.25 -1.20 24.90
N ASP A 339 -2.18 -1.56 24.17
CA ASP A 339 -1.26 -0.63 23.51
C ASP A 339 -0.74 -1.21 22.19
N GLY A 340 -0.21 -0.35 21.34
CA GLY A 340 0.28 -0.71 20.01
C GLY A 340 1.50 -1.62 20.03
N VAL A 341 2.34 -1.50 21.06
CA VAL A 341 3.49 -2.37 21.27
C VAL A 341 3.05 -3.81 21.53
N VAL A 342 2.03 -4.00 22.37
CA VAL A 342 1.46 -5.33 22.65
C VAL A 342 0.89 -5.93 21.37
N ARG A 343 0.12 -5.15 20.61
CA ARG A 343 -0.39 -5.57 19.30
C ARG A 343 0.74 -6.04 18.36
N ALA A 344 1.83 -5.28 18.27
CA ALA A 344 2.97 -5.64 17.45
C ALA A 344 3.61 -6.97 17.93
N LEU A 345 3.77 -7.16 19.24
CA LEU A 345 4.29 -8.42 19.79
C LEU A 345 3.42 -9.63 19.44
N PHE A 346 2.10 -9.50 19.45
CA PHE A 346 1.19 -10.58 19.02
C PHE A 346 1.29 -10.87 17.53
N VAL A 347 1.46 -9.85 16.68
CA VAL A 347 1.74 -10.04 15.25
C VAL A 347 3.07 -10.76 15.04
N PHE A 348 4.12 -10.37 15.77
CA PHE A 348 5.41 -11.07 15.72
C PHE A 348 5.31 -12.52 16.21
N ALA A 349 4.59 -12.77 17.31
CA ALA A 349 4.36 -14.12 17.82
C ALA A 349 3.60 -14.98 16.81
N TYR A 350 2.56 -14.43 16.16
CA TYR A 350 1.85 -15.11 15.09
C TYR A 350 2.78 -15.45 13.92
N ALA A 351 3.58 -14.48 13.45
CA ALA A 351 4.52 -14.68 12.35
C ALA A 351 5.56 -15.76 12.69
N PHE A 352 6.07 -15.76 13.92
CA PHE A 352 7.00 -16.77 14.43
C PHE A 352 6.37 -18.17 14.45
N CYS A 353 5.12 -18.31 14.90
CA CYS A 353 4.39 -19.59 14.88
C CYS A 353 4.01 -20.05 13.46
N ALA A 354 3.71 -19.13 12.56
CA ALA A 354 3.33 -19.42 11.18
C ALA A 354 4.54 -19.78 10.29
N ALA A 355 5.73 -19.24 10.58
CA ALA A 355 6.92 -19.42 9.75
C ALA A 355 7.33 -20.90 9.55
N PRO A 356 7.38 -21.78 10.57
CA PRO A 356 7.65 -23.20 10.37
C PRO A 356 6.60 -23.89 9.48
N VAL A 357 5.33 -23.52 9.63
CA VAL A 357 4.23 -24.09 8.83
C VAL A 357 4.38 -23.69 7.37
N LEU A 358 4.67 -22.40 7.10
CA LEU A 358 4.95 -21.90 5.76
C LEU A 358 6.19 -22.54 5.14
N TRP A 359 7.25 -22.76 5.92
CA TRP A 359 8.47 -23.43 5.47
C TRP A 359 8.21 -24.89 5.07
N ILE A 360 7.50 -25.66 5.90
CA ILE A 360 7.08 -27.03 5.60
C ILE A 360 6.20 -27.07 4.35
N SER A 361 5.29 -26.10 4.24
CA SER A 361 4.41 -25.93 3.08
C SER A 361 5.18 -25.73 1.78
N LEU A 362 6.16 -24.82 1.80
CA LEU A 362 7.05 -24.56 0.67
C LEU A 362 7.87 -25.81 0.31
N GLY A 363 8.39 -26.52 1.31
CA GLY A 363 9.08 -27.80 1.10
C GLY A 363 8.20 -28.86 0.44
N LYS A 364 6.91 -28.94 0.79
CA LYS A 364 5.93 -29.84 0.15
C LYS A 364 5.62 -29.46 -1.29
N ILE A 365 5.58 -28.17 -1.60
CA ILE A 365 5.39 -27.67 -2.99
C ILE A 365 6.61 -28.05 -3.84
N VAL A 366 7.82 -27.71 -3.39
CA VAL A 366 9.06 -27.97 -4.12
C VAL A 366 9.32 -29.47 -4.30
N SER A 367 8.93 -30.30 -3.33
CA SER A 367 9.08 -31.76 -3.38
C SER A 367 7.96 -32.50 -4.11
N SER A 368 6.87 -31.81 -4.49
CA SER A 368 5.74 -32.44 -5.17
C SER A 368 6.17 -32.99 -6.54
N ARG A 369 6.29 -34.32 -6.63
CA ARG A 369 6.84 -35.06 -7.78
C ARG A 369 5.89 -35.20 -8.98
N HIS A 370 4.72 -34.58 -8.97
CA HIS A 370 3.67 -34.87 -9.96
C HIS A 370 3.97 -34.33 -11.37
N THR A 371 4.92 -33.41 -11.52
CA THR A 371 5.49 -33.01 -12.82
C THR A 371 6.46 -34.03 -13.41
N ILE A 372 6.90 -35.04 -12.64
CA ILE A 372 7.85 -36.08 -13.07
C ILE A 372 7.12 -37.33 -13.62
N SER A 373 5.87 -37.58 -13.22
CA SER A 373 5.16 -38.80 -13.63
C SER A 373 4.43 -38.70 -14.97
N LEU A 374 4.06 -37.49 -15.41
CA LEU A 374 3.38 -37.28 -16.70
C LEU A 374 4.29 -37.57 -17.90
N GLU A 375 5.61 -37.55 -17.73
CA GLU A 375 6.56 -38.06 -18.73
C GLU A 375 6.67 -39.59 -18.71
N ARG A 376 6.39 -40.26 -17.56
CA ARG A 376 6.56 -41.71 -17.44
C ARG A 376 5.40 -42.51 -18.04
N GLU A 377 4.19 -41.96 -18.06
CA GLU A 377 3.01 -42.63 -18.63
C GLU A 377 2.85 -42.43 -20.15
N GLY A 378 3.57 -41.49 -20.76
CA GLY A 378 3.54 -41.23 -22.22
C GLY A 378 4.48 -42.08 -23.06
N PHE A 379 5.34 -42.92 -22.45
CA PHE A 379 6.49 -43.58 -23.12
C PHE A 379 6.46 -45.11 -23.13
N LEU A 380 5.30 -45.75 -22.91
CA LEU A 380 5.16 -47.19 -23.14
C LEU A 380 4.14 -47.46 -24.27
N PRO A 381 4.59 -47.51 -25.54
CA PRO A 381 3.79 -48.15 -26.57
C PRO A 381 3.80 -49.66 -26.31
N SER A 382 2.63 -50.15 -25.89
CA SER A 382 2.28 -51.56 -25.96
C SER A 382 2.43 -52.08 -27.39
N ARG A 383 3.09 -53.24 -27.53
CA ARG A 383 3.26 -54.09 -28.73
C ARG A 383 4.33 -53.67 -29.72
N LEU A 384 5.43 -54.43 -29.73
CA LEU A 384 6.03 -54.96 -30.95
C LEU A 384 6.53 -56.37 -30.66
N VAL A 385 5.84 -57.32 -31.29
CA VAL A 385 6.25 -58.71 -31.47
C VAL A 385 7.41 -58.69 -32.43
N ASP A 386 8.58 -59.20 -32.04
CA ASP A 386 9.70 -59.45 -32.95
C ASP A 386 9.50 -60.78 -33.69
N PRO A 387 9.45 -60.80 -35.04
CA PRO A 387 9.69 -62.01 -35.79
C PRO A 387 11.15 -62.00 -36.26
N THR A 388 11.95 -62.95 -35.79
CA THR A 388 13.05 -63.64 -36.49
C THR A 388 14.20 -63.97 -35.54
N GLN A 389 14.33 -65.25 -35.19
CA GLN A 389 15.59 -65.99 -35.21
C GLN A 389 15.31 -67.50 -35.02
N PRO A 390 16.18 -68.38 -35.52
CA PRO A 390 15.80 -69.62 -36.17
C PRO A 390 15.72 -70.84 -35.24
N SER A 391 15.05 -71.85 -35.76
CA SER A 391 14.91 -73.21 -35.26
C SER A 391 16.21 -73.87 -34.82
N ASP A 392 16.20 -74.50 -33.65
CA ASP A 392 16.82 -75.81 -33.44
C ASP A 392 16.15 -76.56 -32.26
N PRO A 393 16.21 -77.90 -32.23
CA PRO A 393 15.04 -78.72 -31.96
C PRO A 393 15.12 -79.41 -30.60
N PHE A 394 13.96 -79.86 -30.13
CA PHE A 394 13.80 -81.03 -29.27
C PHE A 394 14.81 -81.19 -28.11
N ASN A 395 14.34 -80.92 -26.89
CA ASN A 395 14.45 -81.97 -25.87
C ASN A 395 13.21 -82.03 -24.98
N LYS A 396 12.65 -83.24 -24.97
CA LYS A 396 11.45 -83.71 -24.30
C LYS A 396 11.65 -83.80 -22.79
N LEU A 397 10.52 -83.68 -22.08
CA LEU A 397 10.12 -84.38 -20.84
C LEU A 397 11.24 -84.81 -19.87
N TYR A 398 11.22 -84.27 -18.66
CA TYR A 398 10.52 -84.85 -17.50
C TYR A 398 10.42 -83.82 -16.35
#